data_AF-A0A1Q7YM94-F1
#
_entry.id   AF-A0A1Q7YM94-F1
#
_cell.length_a   1.000
_cell.length_b   1.000
_cell.length_c   1.000
_cell.angle_alpha   90.00
_cell.angle_beta   90.00
_cell.angle_gamma   90.00
#
_symmetry.space_group_name_H-M   'P 1'
#
loop_
_entity.id
_entity.type
_entity.pdbx_description
1 polymer ?
#
loop_
_entity_poly.entity_id
_entity_poly.type
_entity_poly.pdbx_seq_one_letter_code
_entity_poly.pdbx_strand_id
1 'polypeptide(L)'
;MPAKIAINGYGTIGKRVADAVALQDDMRLVGVAKTKPDFEAKLAVRKGYAVYAANKDALAKFEKAGVKAAGILDDLVNEADLVVDCTPEESGYKALYEKAGVKAIWQGGEEHALTNLSFNAAANYADCLGASFVRVPSCNTTGLIRTLYPLDAHIGVEKVLAVMVRRATDPGDSKKGPINAIEPELEMPSHHGRDVQSVLPDLDIHTIAVKVPTTIMHLHTLAVDLKKSADATQILDVWKRFARIMSVSGGDGVKSTAQIMEMARDLSRSRSDLYEIAVWR
;
A
#
# COMPACT_ATOMS: atom_id res chain seq x y z
N MET A 1 6.57 -15.59 21.61
CA MET A 1 5.52 -16.24 20.80
C MET A 1 5.32 -15.39 19.55
N PRO A 2 5.07 -15.97 18.37
CA PRO A 2 4.80 -15.19 17.15
C PRO A 2 3.57 -14.28 17.32
N ALA A 3 3.62 -13.06 16.77
CA ALA A 3 2.51 -12.12 16.81
C ALA A 3 1.34 -12.64 15.97
N LYS A 4 0.13 -12.65 16.53
CA LYS A 4 -1.09 -13.10 15.86
C LYS A 4 -1.69 -11.97 15.03
N ILE A 5 -1.64 -12.12 13.72
CA ILE A 5 -2.10 -11.09 12.78
C ILE A 5 -3.40 -11.53 12.10
N ALA A 6 -4.41 -10.66 12.17
CA ALA A 6 -5.64 -10.79 11.41
C ALA A 6 -5.64 -9.83 10.22
N ILE A 7 -6.21 -10.24 9.09
CA ILE A 7 -6.40 -9.35 7.93
C ILE A 7 -7.88 -9.08 7.74
N ASN A 8 -8.33 -7.86 8.02
CA ASN A 8 -9.70 -7.45 7.69
C ASN A 8 -9.74 -6.93 6.25
N GLY A 9 -10.47 -7.62 5.36
CA GLY A 9 -10.55 -7.25 3.94
C GLY A 9 -9.52 -7.95 3.06
N TYR A 10 -9.83 -9.18 2.65
CA TYR A 10 -8.97 -9.98 1.76
C TYR A 10 -9.07 -9.54 0.28
N GLY A 11 -8.82 -8.26 -0.02
CA GLY A 11 -8.81 -7.68 -1.38
C GLY A 11 -7.42 -7.65 -2.02
N THR A 12 -7.18 -6.69 -2.94
CA THR A 12 -5.88 -6.50 -3.62
C THR A 12 -4.71 -6.39 -2.65
N ILE A 13 -4.83 -5.56 -1.61
CA ILE A 13 -3.80 -5.38 -0.58
C ILE A 13 -3.85 -6.52 0.43
N GLY A 14 -5.02 -6.80 1.01
CA GLY A 14 -5.14 -7.79 2.09
C GLY A 14 -4.63 -9.18 1.73
N LYS A 15 -4.84 -9.66 0.48
CA LYS A 15 -4.30 -10.98 0.07
C LYS A 15 -2.78 -11.02 -0.06
N ARG A 16 -2.15 -9.87 -0.32
CA ARG A 16 -0.68 -9.75 -0.38
C ARG A 16 -0.10 -9.63 1.02
N VAL A 17 -0.75 -8.87 1.89
CA VAL A 17 -0.36 -8.78 3.31
C VAL A 17 -0.52 -10.14 3.99
N ALA A 18 -1.60 -10.88 3.74
CA ALA A 18 -1.78 -12.23 4.27
C ALA A 18 -0.64 -13.18 3.86
N ASP A 19 -0.29 -13.18 2.56
CA ASP A 19 0.85 -13.96 2.06
C ASP A 19 2.17 -13.49 2.71
N ALA A 20 2.38 -12.19 2.88
CA ALA A 20 3.59 -11.64 3.51
C ALA A 20 3.72 -12.03 4.99
N VAL A 21 2.63 -11.95 5.76
CA VAL A 21 2.56 -12.40 7.17
C VAL A 21 2.88 -13.90 7.25
N ALA A 22 2.32 -14.71 6.36
CA ALA A 22 2.56 -16.16 6.35
C ALA A 22 4.00 -16.55 6.00
N LEU A 23 4.80 -15.61 5.47
CA LEU A 23 6.23 -15.80 5.17
C LEU A 23 7.14 -15.36 6.31
N GLN A 24 6.64 -14.68 7.35
CA GLN A 24 7.47 -14.26 8.50
C GLN A 24 7.59 -15.38 9.54
N ASP A 25 8.73 -15.46 10.22
CA ASP A 25 9.00 -16.44 11.28
C ASP A 25 8.55 -15.95 12.68
N ASP A 26 8.35 -14.65 12.84
CA ASP A 26 7.92 -13.97 14.05
C ASP A 26 6.43 -13.56 14.04
N MET A 27 5.69 -13.86 12.97
CA MET A 27 4.26 -13.61 12.85
C MET A 27 3.48 -14.88 12.47
N ARG A 28 2.20 -14.90 12.86
CA ARG A 28 1.25 -15.95 12.48
C ARG A 28 -0.03 -15.32 11.96
N LEU A 29 -0.43 -15.71 10.75
CA LEU A 29 -1.74 -15.36 10.22
C LEU A 29 -2.83 -16.14 10.96
N VAL A 30 -3.71 -15.43 11.68
CA VAL A 30 -4.89 -16.01 12.33
C VAL A 30 -5.94 -16.36 11.28
N GLY A 31 -6.22 -15.42 10.40
CA GLY A 31 -7.22 -15.57 9.34
C GLY A 31 -7.44 -14.28 8.57
N VAL A 32 -8.32 -14.37 7.59
CA VAL A 32 -8.66 -13.27 6.68
C VAL A 32 -10.17 -13.08 6.62
N ALA A 33 -10.65 -11.84 6.66
CA ALA A 33 -12.07 -11.53 6.56
C ALA A 33 -12.47 -11.18 5.12
N LYS A 34 -13.66 -11.64 4.70
CA LYS A 34 -14.22 -11.34 3.38
C LYS A 34 -15.74 -11.22 3.40
N THR A 35 -16.28 -10.36 2.54
CA THR A 35 -17.72 -10.06 2.47
C THR A 35 -18.52 -11.00 1.57
N LYS A 36 -17.84 -11.69 0.65
CA LYS A 36 -18.47 -12.55 -0.37
C LYS A 36 -17.67 -13.85 -0.55
N PRO A 37 -18.34 -14.99 -0.79
CA PRO A 37 -17.70 -16.28 -1.09
C PRO A 37 -17.28 -16.38 -2.57
N ASP A 38 -16.57 -15.37 -3.06
CA ASP A 38 -16.08 -15.30 -4.44
C ASP A 38 -14.85 -16.20 -4.67
N PHE A 39 -14.25 -16.10 -5.86
CA PHE A 39 -13.08 -16.91 -6.18
C PHE A 39 -11.88 -16.58 -5.28
N GLU A 40 -11.73 -15.34 -4.79
CA GLU A 40 -10.64 -14.96 -3.89
C GLU A 40 -10.80 -15.64 -2.53
N ALA A 41 -12.02 -15.68 -1.99
CA ALA A 41 -12.33 -16.41 -0.77
C ALA A 41 -12.00 -17.91 -0.92
N LYS A 42 -12.38 -18.52 -2.04
CA LYS A 42 -12.08 -19.94 -2.33
C LYS A 42 -10.58 -20.19 -2.50
N LEU A 43 -9.82 -19.24 -3.04
CA LEU A 43 -8.36 -19.34 -3.13
C LEU A 43 -7.68 -19.19 -1.76
N ALA A 44 -8.22 -18.36 -0.86
CA ALA A 44 -7.74 -18.27 0.52
C ALA A 44 -7.88 -19.62 1.24
N VAL A 45 -9.05 -20.26 1.14
CA VAL A 45 -9.27 -21.60 1.71
C VAL A 45 -8.31 -22.62 1.11
N ARG A 46 -8.09 -22.61 -0.22
CA ARG A 46 -7.14 -23.51 -0.90
C ARG A 46 -5.69 -23.30 -0.46
N LYS A 47 -5.32 -22.08 -0.09
CA LYS A 47 -4.01 -21.75 0.51
C LYS A 47 -3.89 -22.21 1.97
N GLY A 48 -4.96 -22.70 2.57
CA GLY A 48 -5.01 -23.10 3.98
C GLY A 48 -5.28 -21.94 4.94
N TYR A 49 -5.71 -20.77 4.44
CA TYR A 49 -6.08 -19.65 5.31
C TYR A 49 -7.47 -19.84 5.88
N ALA A 50 -7.62 -19.59 7.19
CA ALA A 50 -8.92 -19.49 7.82
C ALA A 50 -9.65 -18.26 7.27
N VAL A 51 -10.84 -18.46 6.70
CA VAL A 51 -11.66 -17.39 6.16
C VAL A 51 -12.80 -17.08 7.12
N TYR A 52 -12.90 -15.83 7.52
CA TYR A 52 -13.97 -15.31 8.36
C TYR A 52 -14.93 -14.48 7.51
N ALA A 53 -16.22 -14.61 7.78
CA ALA A 53 -17.22 -13.77 7.15
C ALA A 53 -17.19 -12.37 7.78
N ALA A 54 -17.33 -11.31 6.97
CA ALA A 54 -17.29 -9.94 7.51
C ALA A 54 -18.40 -9.65 8.54
N ASN A 55 -19.53 -10.35 8.46
CA ASN A 55 -20.67 -10.25 9.38
C ASN A 55 -21.59 -11.47 9.21
N LYS A 56 -22.68 -11.53 9.99
CA LYS A 56 -23.67 -12.63 9.94
C LYS A 56 -24.35 -12.79 8.57
N ASP A 57 -24.63 -11.69 7.87
CA ASP A 57 -25.22 -11.74 6.53
C ASP A 57 -24.26 -12.32 5.50
N ALA A 58 -22.97 -11.98 5.62
CA ALA A 58 -21.92 -12.59 4.82
C ALA A 58 -21.80 -14.08 5.16
N LEU A 59 -21.87 -14.47 6.43
CA LEU A 59 -21.78 -15.87 6.86
C LEU A 59 -22.84 -16.74 6.17
N ALA A 60 -24.10 -16.28 6.14
CA ALA A 60 -25.17 -16.98 5.44
C ALA A 60 -24.90 -17.15 3.92
N LYS A 61 -24.25 -16.16 3.28
CA LYS A 61 -23.83 -16.27 1.87
C LYS A 61 -22.73 -17.33 1.70
N PHE A 62 -21.78 -17.39 2.61
CA PHE A 62 -20.71 -18.39 2.62
C PHE A 62 -21.27 -19.81 2.75
N GLU A 63 -22.18 -20.04 3.70
CA GLU A 63 -22.88 -21.31 3.91
C GLU A 63 -23.64 -21.75 2.65
N LYS A 64 -24.43 -20.84 2.07
CA LYS A 64 -25.18 -21.10 0.82
C LYS A 64 -24.26 -21.45 -0.37
N ALA A 65 -23.04 -20.90 -0.39
CA ALA A 65 -22.06 -21.16 -1.43
C ALA A 65 -21.19 -22.41 -1.17
N GLY A 66 -21.43 -23.13 -0.06
CA GLY A 66 -20.65 -24.31 0.33
C GLY A 66 -19.20 -23.98 0.73
N VAL A 67 -18.92 -22.73 1.12
CA VAL A 67 -17.59 -22.30 1.57
C VAL A 67 -17.62 -22.22 3.09
N LYS A 68 -16.92 -23.13 3.77
CA LYS A 68 -16.85 -23.16 5.24
C LYS A 68 -16.06 -21.95 5.75
N ALA A 69 -16.75 -21.02 6.40
CA ALA A 69 -16.12 -19.96 7.17
C ALA A 69 -15.74 -20.47 8.57
N ALA A 70 -14.68 -19.91 9.15
CA ALA A 70 -14.22 -20.21 10.51
C ALA A 70 -15.02 -19.48 11.60
N GLY A 71 -15.71 -18.39 11.23
CA GLY A 71 -16.49 -17.54 12.11
C GLY A 71 -16.83 -16.22 11.43
N ILE A 72 -17.13 -15.19 12.22
CA ILE A 72 -17.31 -13.81 11.76
C ILE A 72 -16.11 -12.92 12.14
N LEU A 73 -16.10 -11.67 11.66
CA LEU A 73 -15.02 -10.71 11.91
C LEU A 73 -14.75 -10.50 13.41
N ASP A 74 -15.78 -10.41 14.25
CA ASP A 74 -15.63 -10.27 15.71
C ASP A 74 -14.80 -11.42 16.30
N ASP A 75 -15.02 -12.66 15.84
CA ASP A 75 -14.26 -13.83 16.30
C ASP A 75 -12.78 -13.70 15.90
N LEU A 76 -12.52 -13.32 14.65
CA LEU A 76 -11.17 -13.09 14.14
C LEU A 76 -10.43 -11.98 14.92
N VAL A 77 -11.11 -10.88 15.21
CA VAL A 77 -10.55 -9.76 15.95
C VAL A 77 -10.16 -10.18 17.37
N ASN A 78 -11.02 -10.93 18.06
CA ASN A 78 -10.77 -11.39 19.44
C ASN A 78 -9.60 -12.38 19.56
N GLU A 79 -9.19 -13.03 18.46
CA GLU A 79 -8.07 -13.97 18.44
C GLU A 79 -6.71 -13.32 18.11
N ALA A 80 -6.70 -12.07 17.65
CA ALA A 80 -5.52 -11.40 17.11
C ALA A 80 -4.86 -10.43 18.10
N ASP A 81 -3.54 -10.29 17.99
CA ASP A 81 -2.78 -9.24 18.67
C ASP A 81 -2.83 -7.92 17.88
N LEU A 82 -2.91 -8.03 16.54
CA LEU A 82 -2.98 -6.91 15.61
C LEU A 82 -3.86 -7.24 14.40
N VAL A 83 -4.69 -6.28 13.99
CA VAL A 83 -5.48 -6.33 12.76
C VAL A 83 -4.84 -5.44 11.70
N VAL A 84 -4.54 -5.97 10.51
CA VAL A 84 -4.27 -5.15 9.34
C VAL A 84 -5.58 -4.94 8.59
N ASP A 85 -6.11 -3.74 8.69
CA ASP A 85 -7.32 -3.31 7.98
C ASP A 85 -6.95 -2.95 6.54
N CYS A 86 -7.49 -3.73 5.61
CA CYS A 86 -7.35 -3.63 4.16
C CYS A 86 -8.73 -3.45 3.49
N THR A 87 -9.71 -2.97 4.24
CA THR A 87 -11.05 -2.67 3.72
C THR A 87 -11.02 -1.37 2.89
N PRO A 88 -12.08 -1.08 2.10
CA PRO A 88 -12.23 0.23 1.47
C PRO A 88 -12.24 1.37 2.50
N GLU A 89 -12.00 2.60 2.03
CA GLU A 89 -12.04 3.82 2.84
C GLU A 89 -13.35 3.98 3.63
N GLU A 90 -13.30 4.78 4.70
CA GLU A 90 -14.42 5.05 5.61
C GLU A 90 -14.99 3.77 6.25
N SER A 91 -14.10 2.84 6.58
CA SER A 91 -14.46 1.50 7.02
C SER A 91 -15.23 1.41 8.34
N GLY A 92 -15.03 2.39 9.23
CA GLY A 92 -15.71 2.47 10.53
C GLY A 92 -15.25 1.45 11.58
N TYR A 93 -14.24 0.62 11.30
CA TYR A 93 -13.82 -0.46 12.22
C TYR A 93 -12.96 -0.02 13.41
N LYS A 94 -12.57 1.26 13.50
CA LYS A 94 -11.77 1.75 14.63
C LYS A 94 -12.43 1.46 15.98
N ALA A 95 -13.74 1.73 16.10
CA ALA A 95 -14.48 1.45 17.34
C ALA A 95 -14.52 -0.05 17.69
N LEU A 96 -14.53 -0.93 16.68
CA LEU A 96 -14.46 -2.39 16.88
C LEU A 96 -13.11 -2.78 17.48
N TYR A 97 -12.01 -2.29 16.88
CA TYR A 97 -10.66 -2.62 17.34
C TYR A 97 -10.34 -2.04 18.72
N GLU A 98 -10.78 -0.80 18.98
CA GLU A 98 -10.67 -0.16 20.30
C GLU A 98 -11.42 -0.95 21.37
N LYS A 99 -12.67 -1.34 21.09
CA LYS A 99 -13.49 -2.14 22.02
C LYS A 99 -12.85 -3.51 22.30
N ALA A 100 -12.23 -4.13 21.31
CA ALA A 100 -11.53 -5.40 21.46
C ALA A 100 -10.14 -5.27 22.12
N GLY A 101 -9.62 -4.04 22.26
CA GLY A 101 -8.29 -3.81 22.83
C GLY A 101 -7.14 -4.29 21.93
N VAL A 102 -7.37 -4.45 20.62
CA VAL A 102 -6.37 -4.93 19.67
C VAL A 102 -5.69 -3.78 18.95
N LYS A 103 -4.43 -3.96 18.57
CA LYS A 103 -3.73 -3.00 17.71
C LYS A 103 -4.26 -3.07 16.29
N ALA A 104 -4.13 -1.98 15.53
CA ALA A 104 -4.56 -1.96 14.15
C ALA A 104 -3.72 -1.09 13.22
N ILE A 105 -3.63 -1.53 11.97
CA ILE A 105 -2.96 -0.84 10.87
C ILE A 105 -4.00 -0.55 9.78
N TRP A 106 -4.14 0.71 9.38
CA TRP A 106 -4.98 1.11 8.24
C TRP A 106 -4.16 1.39 7.00
N GLN A 107 -4.80 1.31 5.82
CA GLN A 107 -4.18 1.68 4.54
C GLN A 107 -4.44 3.16 4.21
N GLY A 108 -3.71 3.66 3.23
CA GLY A 108 -3.72 5.09 2.86
C GLY A 108 -4.96 5.58 2.12
N GLY A 109 -6.04 4.80 2.08
CA GLY A 109 -7.37 5.34 1.73
C GLY A 109 -8.02 6.05 2.91
N GLU A 110 -7.57 5.77 4.14
CA GLU A 110 -8.08 6.45 5.34
C GLU A 110 -7.34 7.77 5.59
N GLU A 111 -8.04 8.72 6.20
CA GLU A 111 -7.48 10.01 6.58
C GLU A 111 -6.41 9.87 7.67
N HIS A 112 -5.39 10.74 7.66
CA HIS A 112 -4.33 10.73 8.68
C HIS A 112 -4.91 10.84 10.11
N ALA A 113 -5.94 11.68 10.28
CA ALA A 113 -6.62 11.92 11.56
C ALA A 113 -7.23 10.67 12.20
N LEU A 114 -7.44 9.58 11.43
CA LEU A 114 -7.92 8.31 11.98
C LEU A 114 -6.95 7.76 13.04
N THR A 115 -5.65 7.96 12.83
CA THR A 115 -4.60 7.42 13.73
C THR A 115 -3.71 8.52 14.29
N ASN A 116 -3.67 9.70 13.66
CA ASN A 116 -2.70 10.78 13.89
C ASN A 116 -1.23 10.31 13.80
N LEU A 117 -0.99 9.18 13.13
CA LEU A 117 0.34 8.59 13.01
C LEU A 117 0.44 7.79 11.71
N SER A 118 1.06 8.40 10.71
CA SER A 118 1.37 7.74 9.44
C SER A 118 2.72 7.04 9.51
N PHE A 119 2.89 5.93 8.79
CA PHE A 119 4.08 5.09 8.85
C PHE A 119 4.73 4.88 7.48
N ASN A 120 6.03 5.12 7.39
CA ASN A 120 6.89 4.59 6.35
C ASN A 120 8.18 4.04 6.97
N ALA A 121 8.45 2.75 6.76
CA ALA A 121 9.59 2.06 7.35
C ALA A 121 10.95 2.71 7.06
N ALA A 122 11.09 3.40 5.92
CA ALA A 122 12.35 4.06 5.57
C ALA A 122 12.56 5.39 6.32
N ALA A 123 11.49 6.06 6.74
CA ALA A 123 11.52 7.43 7.21
C ALA A 123 11.29 7.56 8.73
N ASN A 124 10.26 6.91 9.27
CA ASN A 124 9.77 7.20 10.62
C ASN A 124 9.40 5.95 11.44
N TYR A 125 10.13 4.85 11.24
CA TYR A 125 9.89 3.61 11.98
C TYR A 125 9.93 3.81 13.51
N ALA A 126 10.91 4.58 13.99
CA ALA A 126 11.10 4.83 15.42
C ALA A 126 9.88 5.50 16.08
N ASP A 127 9.24 6.42 15.36
CA ASP A 127 8.06 7.18 15.86
C ASP A 127 6.83 6.29 16.04
N CYS A 128 6.81 5.12 15.40
CA CYS A 128 5.70 4.17 15.43
C CYS A 128 5.88 3.04 16.45
N LEU A 129 6.99 3.02 17.19
CA LEU A 129 7.25 1.99 18.20
C LEU A 129 6.22 2.06 19.33
N GLY A 130 5.60 0.92 19.62
CA GLY A 130 4.63 0.80 20.71
C GLY A 130 3.24 1.35 20.40
N ALA A 131 3.05 2.09 19.31
CA ALA A 131 1.76 2.66 18.92
C ALA A 131 0.66 1.58 18.82
N SER A 132 -0.57 1.96 19.19
CA SER A 132 -1.74 1.09 19.06
C SER A 132 -2.31 1.11 17.65
N PHE A 133 -2.30 2.29 17.03
CA PHE A 133 -2.91 2.55 15.73
C PHE A 133 -1.95 3.32 14.84
N VAL A 134 -1.76 2.83 13.62
CA VAL A 134 -0.94 3.50 12.60
C VAL A 134 -1.62 3.41 11.23
N ARG A 135 -1.35 4.40 10.38
CA ARG A 135 -1.77 4.40 8.98
C ARG A 135 -0.57 4.19 8.07
N VAL A 136 -0.57 3.17 7.22
CA VAL A 136 0.38 3.06 6.11
C VAL A 136 -0.15 3.94 4.97
N PRO A 137 0.56 5.00 4.51
CA PRO A 137 0.07 5.89 3.45
C PRO A 137 -0.13 5.19 2.11
N SER A 138 -0.73 5.93 1.16
CA SER A 138 -1.11 5.39 -0.15
C SER A 138 0.10 4.86 -0.95
N CYS A 139 -0.16 4.12 -2.04
CA CYS A 139 0.88 3.64 -2.95
C CYS A 139 1.74 4.78 -3.51
N ASN A 140 1.12 5.90 -3.91
CA ASN A 140 1.84 7.07 -4.42
C ASN A 140 2.65 7.75 -3.31
N THR A 141 2.03 7.98 -2.14
CA THR A 141 2.70 8.61 -0.99
C THR A 141 3.91 7.80 -0.54
N THR A 142 3.77 6.46 -0.47
CA THR A 142 4.89 5.57 -0.15
C THR A 142 6.03 5.67 -1.17
N GLY A 143 5.69 5.78 -2.46
CA GLY A 143 6.67 5.99 -3.53
C GLY A 143 7.44 7.29 -3.38
N LEU A 144 6.71 8.40 -3.16
CA LEU A 144 7.29 9.72 -2.91
C LEU A 144 8.19 9.74 -1.68
N ILE A 145 7.74 9.20 -0.55
CA ILE A 145 8.54 9.17 0.68
C ILE A 145 9.84 8.38 0.44
N ARG A 146 9.77 7.21 -0.20
CA ARG A 146 10.96 6.39 -0.43
C ARG A 146 11.98 7.03 -1.35
N THR A 147 11.57 7.88 -2.31
CA THR A 147 12.52 8.55 -3.20
C THR A 147 12.98 9.90 -2.67
N LEU A 148 12.15 10.62 -1.91
CA LEU A 148 12.44 11.96 -1.40
C LEU A 148 13.17 11.95 -0.06
N TYR A 149 12.79 11.09 0.88
CA TYR A 149 13.45 11.00 2.20
C TYR A 149 14.96 10.78 2.10
N PRO A 150 15.48 9.86 1.26
CA PRO A 150 16.92 9.68 1.10
C PRO A 150 17.63 10.96 0.65
N LEU A 151 17.04 11.68 -0.30
CA LEU A 151 17.60 12.91 -0.85
C LEU A 151 17.60 14.02 0.19
N ASP A 152 16.49 14.20 0.89
CA ASP A 152 16.37 15.21 1.93
C ASP A 152 17.35 14.97 3.08
N ALA A 153 17.45 13.72 3.54
CA ALA A 153 18.35 13.35 4.63
C ALA A 153 19.85 13.51 4.30
N HIS A 154 20.25 13.42 3.01
CA HIS A 154 21.67 13.34 2.63
C HIS A 154 22.17 14.58 1.86
N ILE A 155 21.29 15.19 1.07
CA ILE A 155 21.60 16.35 0.21
C ILE A 155 20.83 17.58 0.70
N GLY A 156 19.59 17.36 1.17
CA GLY A 156 18.65 18.39 1.55
C GLY A 156 17.75 18.75 0.38
N VAL A 157 16.44 18.64 0.58
CA VAL A 157 15.42 19.09 -0.36
C VAL A 157 14.91 20.44 0.10
N GLU A 158 14.84 21.38 -0.82
CA GLU A 158 14.26 22.70 -0.60
C GLU A 158 12.78 22.71 -0.98
N LYS A 159 12.46 22.20 -2.18
CA LYS A 159 11.11 22.18 -2.71
C LYS A 159 10.90 21.04 -3.69
N VAL A 160 9.67 20.52 -3.72
CA VAL A 160 9.27 19.46 -4.66
C VAL A 160 8.01 19.88 -5.41
N LEU A 161 8.04 19.72 -6.73
CA LEU A 161 6.84 19.63 -7.57
C LEU A 161 6.74 18.20 -8.11
N ALA A 162 5.66 17.49 -7.78
CA ALA A 162 5.44 16.13 -8.25
C ALA A 162 4.13 16.00 -9.02
N VAL A 163 4.18 15.37 -10.19
CA VAL A 163 3.01 15.06 -11.03
C VAL A 163 2.75 13.56 -11.03
N MET A 164 1.62 13.16 -10.48
CA MET A 164 1.19 11.77 -10.35
C MET A 164 0.34 11.39 -11.56
N VAL A 165 0.90 10.58 -12.46
CA VAL A 165 0.17 9.96 -13.56
C VAL A 165 -0.35 8.61 -13.09
N ARG A 166 -1.60 8.59 -12.64
CA ARG A 166 -2.18 7.45 -11.95
C ARG A 166 -2.83 6.47 -12.92
N ARG A 167 -2.63 5.17 -12.70
CA ARG A 167 -3.48 4.13 -13.30
C ARG A 167 -4.95 4.36 -12.96
N ALA A 168 -5.83 4.05 -13.91
CA ALA A 168 -7.27 4.19 -13.75
C ALA A 168 -7.85 3.19 -12.74
N THR A 169 -7.45 1.93 -12.87
CA THR A 169 -7.99 0.82 -12.09
C THR A 169 -6.98 -0.32 -12.00
N ASP A 170 -7.08 -1.20 -11.00
CA ASP A 170 -6.22 -2.38 -10.92
C ASP A 170 -6.56 -3.40 -12.02
N PRO A 171 -5.64 -4.29 -12.44
CA PRO A 171 -5.90 -5.27 -13.50
C PRO A 171 -7.08 -6.20 -13.24
N GLY A 172 -7.42 -6.44 -11.97
CA GLY A 172 -8.56 -7.27 -11.57
C GLY A 172 -9.92 -6.56 -11.57
N ASP A 173 -9.97 -5.25 -11.81
CA ASP A 173 -11.21 -4.47 -11.81
C ASP A 173 -11.55 -4.00 -13.24
N SER A 174 -12.54 -4.67 -13.82
CA SER A 174 -13.02 -4.46 -15.19
C SER A 174 -14.23 -3.52 -15.29
N LYS A 175 -14.60 -2.82 -14.22
CA LYS A 175 -15.84 -2.01 -14.16
C LYS A 175 -15.59 -0.50 -14.16
N LYS A 176 -14.34 -0.08 -13.99
CA LYS A 176 -13.96 1.33 -13.86
C LYS A 176 -13.28 1.85 -15.12
N GLY A 177 -13.49 3.13 -15.39
CA GLY A 177 -12.79 3.89 -16.42
C GLY A 177 -11.78 4.89 -15.81
N PRO A 178 -11.32 5.87 -16.60
CA PRO A 178 -11.74 6.16 -17.98
C PRO A 178 -11.16 5.16 -19.00
N ILE A 179 -11.88 4.91 -20.10
CA ILE A 179 -11.38 4.09 -21.21
C ILE A 179 -10.45 4.91 -22.12
N ASN A 180 -10.83 6.14 -22.44
CA ASN A 180 -10.09 7.02 -23.34
C ASN A 180 -10.24 8.49 -22.91
N ALA A 181 -9.77 8.80 -21.70
CA ALA A 181 -9.74 10.16 -21.19
C ALA A 181 -8.59 10.31 -20.18
N ILE A 182 -8.20 11.55 -19.93
CA ILE A 182 -7.33 11.94 -18.83
C ILE A 182 -8.20 12.73 -17.85
N GLU A 183 -8.34 12.24 -16.62
CA GLU A 183 -9.14 12.89 -15.59
C GLU A 183 -8.21 13.60 -14.59
N PRO A 184 -8.21 14.93 -14.51
CA PRO A 184 -7.44 15.64 -13.48
C PRO A 184 -8.11 15.51 -12.11
N GLU A 185 -7.30 15.45 -11.06
CA GLU A 185 -7.75 15.76 -9.70
C GLU A 185 -7.93 17.28 -9.62
N LEU A 186 -9.15 17.74 -9.33
CA LEU A 186 -9.50 19.17 -9.40
C LEU A 186 -9.03 19.94 -8.16
N GLU A 187 -8.77 19.24 -7.05
CA GLU A 187 -8.17 19.83 -5.85
C GLU A 187 -6.66 20.02 -6.08
N MET A 188 -6.16 21.23 -5.78
CA MET A 188 -4.76 21.60 -5.96
C MET A 188 -4.21 22.32 -4.72
N PRO A 189 -3.12 21.82 -4.09
CA PRO A 189 -2.44 20.56 -4.41
C PRO A 189 -3.34 19.34 -4.15
N SER A 190 -3.10 18.25 -4.87
CA SER A 190 -3.73 16.95 -4.58
C SER A 190 -3.36 16.44 -3.18
N HIS A 191 -4.15 15.52 -2.63
CA HIS A 191 -3.96 14.97 -1.28
C HIS A 191 -2.56 14.33 -1.03
N HIS A 192 -1.83 13.94 -2.08
CA HIS A 192 -0.53 13.28 -1.97
C HIS A 192 0.49 14.12 -1.18
N GLY A 193 0.52 15.44 -1.37
CA GLY A 193 1.47 16.34 -0.67
C GLY A 193 1.26 16.34 0.84
N ARG A 194 0.02 16.61 1.29
CA ARG A 194 -0.34 16.55 2.72
C ARG A 194 -0.10 15.17 3.33
N ASP A 195 -0.29 14.11 2.56
CA ASP A 195 -0.02 12.74 2.98
C ASP A 195 1.48 12.45 3.15
N VAL A 196 2.33 12.99 2.28
CA VAL A 196 3.80 12.93 2.46
C VAL A 196 4.19 13.69 3.72
N GLN A 197 3.62 14.87 3.94
CA GLN A 197 3.89 15.70 5.12
C GLN A 197 3.45 15.06 6.43
N SER A 198 2.49 14.13 6.41
CA SER A 198 2.14 13.33 7.59
C SER A 198 3.25 12.37 8.05
N VAL A 199 4.31 12.20 7.25
CA VAL A 199 5.52 11.43 7.57
C VAL A 199 6.78 12.29 7.53
N LEU A 200 6.86 13.27 6.61
CA LEU A 200 7.97 14.20 6.41
C LEU A 200 7.47 15.65 6.59
N PRO A 201 7.24 16.11 7.83
CA PRO A 201 6.49 17.35 8.10
C PRO A 201 7.15 18.62 7.55
N ASP A 202 8.48 18.63 7.45
CA ASP A 202 9.25 19.81 7.00
C ASP A 202 9.45 19.89 5.48
N LEU A 203 8.93 18.92 4.72
CA LEU A 203 9.10 18.87 3.28
C LEU A 203 8.11 19.82 2.58
N ASP A 204 8.62 20.84 1.88
CA ASP A 204 7.82 21.68 0.98
C ASP A 204 7.54 20.91 -0.32
N ILE A 205 6.31 20.39 -0.45
CA ILE A 205 5.90 19.56 -1.56
C ILE A 205 4.55 20.00 -2.12
N HIS A 206 4.53 20.25 -3.42
CA HIS A 206 3.32 20.50 -4.20
C HIS A 206 3.05 19.33 -5.14
N THR A 207 1.84 18.79 -5.11
CA THR A 207 1.49 17.61 -5.91
C THR A 207 0.30 17.84 -6.83
N ILE A 208 0.43 17.44 -8.09
CA ILE A 208 -0.64 17.43 -9.09
C ILE A 208 -0.93 15.98 -9.44
N ALA A 209 -2.19 15.62 -9.66
CA ALA A 209 -2.56 14.25 -10.03
C ALA A 209 -3.51 14.21 -11.21
N VAL A 210 -3.27 13.24 -12.10
CA VAL A 210 -4.17 12.88 -13.20
C VAL A 210 -4.36 11.38 -13.22
N LYS A 211 -5.51 10.91 -13.70
CA LYS A 211 -5.81 9.50 -13.93
C LYS A 211 -5.84 9.24 -15.44
N VAL A 212 -5.15 8.18 -15.87
CA VAL A 212 -4.97 7.82 -17.29
C VAL A 212 -5.36 6.34 -17.54
N PRO A 213 -5.71 5.94 -18.79
CA PRO A 213 -6.25 4.61 -19.09
C PRO A 213 -5.17 3.54 -19.13
N THR A 214 -4.59 3.23 -17.98
CA THR A 214 -3.67 2.11 -17.74
C THR A 214 -4.04 1.42 -16.43
N THR A 215 -3.57 0.18 -16.26
CA THR A 215 -3.90 -0.65 -15.08
C THR A 215 -2.70 -1.12 -14.28
N ILE A 216 -1.49 -1.00 -14.82
CA ILE A 216 -0.34 -1.73 -14.30
C ILE A 216 0.42 -1.00 -13.19
N MET A 217 0.75 0.27 -13.41
CA MET A 217 1.55 1.07 -12.47
C MET A 217 1.17 2.55 -12.58
N HIS A 218 1.47 3.30 -11.51
CA HIS A 218 1.53 4.75 -11.57
C HIS A 218 2.90 5.19 -12.13
N LEU A 219 2.98 6.42 -12.61
CA LEU A 219 4.24 7.09 -12.96
C LEU A 219 4.29 8.41 -12.21
N HIS A 220 5.44 8.73 -11.62
CA HIS A 220 5.70 10.02 -11.00
C HIS A 220 6.74 10.77 -11.80
N THR A 221 6.43 12.03 -12.12
CA THR A 221 7.42 12.99 -12.64
C THR A 221 7.71 14.01 -11.56
N LEU A 222 8.97 14.18 -11.19
CA LEU A 222 9.37 15.07 -10.10
C LEU A 222 10.33 16.15 -10.63
N ALA A 223 10.13 17.38 -10.18
CA ALA A 223 11.14 18.43 -10.15
C ALA A 223 11.48 18.69 -8.67
N VAL A 224 12.75 18.63 -8.33
CA VAL A 224 13.25 18.72 -6.95
C VAL A 224 14.34 19.78 -6.90
N ASP A 225 14.09 20.85 -6.14
CA ASP A 225 15.10 21.84 -5.81
C ASP A 225 15.87 21.34 -4.58
N LEU A 226 17.20 21.31 -4.69
CA LEU A 226 18.09 20.77 -3.66
C LEU A 226 18.82 21.88 -2.94
N LYS A 227 18.95 21.76 -1.62
CA LYS A 227 19.70 22.70 -0.77
C LYS A 227 21.20 22.69 -1.07
N LYS A 228 21.72 21.55 -1.55
CA LYS A 228 23.11 21.37 -1.99
C LYS A 228 23.13 20.92 -3.43
N SER A 229 24.06 21.46 -4.21
CA SER A 229 24.28 21.01 -5.59
C SER A 229 24.66 19.53 -5.61
N ALA A 230 24.01 18.77 -6.48
CA ALA A 230 24.29 17.35 -6.70
C ALA A 230 24.14 17.01 -8.18
N ASP A 231 25.02 16.15 -8.70
CA ASP A 231 24.89 15.60 -10.05
C ASP A 231 24.07 14.30 -10.06
N ALA A 232 23.74 13.81 -11.27
CA ALA A 232 22.94 12.59 -11.44
C ALA A 232 23.59 11.36 -10.79
N THR A 233 24.93 11.28 -10.77
CA THR A 233 25.65 10.16 -10.15
C THR A 233 25.43 10.15 -8.64
N GLN A 234 25.55 11.31 -8.00
CA GLN A 234 25.32 11.47 -6.56
C GLN A 234 23.89 11.13 -6.16
N ILE A 235 22.88 11.53 -6.96
CA ILE A 235 21.47 11.19 -6.73
C ILE A 235 21.26 9.67 -6.80
N LEU A 236 21.77 9.04 -7.86
CA LEU A 236 21.67 7.58 -8.02
C LEU A 236 22.38 6.84 -6.88
N ASP A 237 23.53 7.31 -6.43
CA ASP A 237 24.28 6.70 -5.33
C ASP A 237 23.59 6.85 -3.98
N VAL A 238 22.84 7.92 -3.75
CA VAL A 238 21.93 8.02 -2.59
C VAL A 238 20.89 6.91 -2.68
N TRP A 239 20.13 6.82 -3.78
CA TRP A 239 19.05 5.84 -3.90
C TRP A 239 19.51 4.37 -3.83
N LYS A 240 20.69 4.04 -4.39
CA LYS A 240 21.26 2.68 -4.30
C LYS A 240 21.48 2.19 -2.87
N ARG A 241 21.64 3.11 -1.90
CA ARG A 241 21.87 2.76 -0.49
C ARG A 241 20.57 2.49 0.28
N PHE A 242 19.41 2.76 -0.32
CA PHE A 242 18.12 2.60 0.32
C PHE A 242 17.38 1.38 -0.19
N ALA A 243 16.88 0.56 0.75
CA ALA A 243 16.11 -0.62 0.42
C ALA A 243 14.81 -0.25 -0.30
N ARG A 244 14.35 -1.15 -1.17
CA ARG A 244 13.09 -1.03 -1.92
C ARG A 244 13.04 0.15 -2.89
N ILE A 245 14.19 0.55 -3.40
CA ILE A 245 14.35 1.35 -4.63
C ILE A 245 15.13 0.49 -5.62
N MET A 246 14.68 0.46 -6.87
CA MET A 246 15.28 -0.31 -7.96
C MET A 246 15.54 0.62 -9.12
N SER A 247 16.75 0.61 -9.68
CA SER A 247 17.05 1.34 -10.91
C SER A 247 16.70 0.50 -12.15
N VAL A 248 16.06 1.13 -13.14
CA VAL A 248 15.80 0.57 -14.47
C VAL A 248 16.36 1.50 -15.54
N SER A 249 16.67 0.99 -16.74
CA SER A 249 17.32 1.76 -17.81
C SER A 249 16.57 1.62 -19.12
N GLY A 250 16.34 2.74 -19.79
CA GLY A 250 15.80 2.74 -21.16
C GLY A 250 16.77 2.12 -22.17
N GLY A 251 18.07 2.19 -21.91
CA GLY A 251 19.11 1.55 -22.72
C GLY A 251 19.07 0.02 -22.65
N ASP A 252 18.55 -0.54 -21.56
CA ASP A 252 18.37 -1.99 -21.36
C ASP A 252 17.02 -2.48 -21.92
N GLY A 253 16.29 -1.61 -22.64
CA GLY A 253 14.98 -1.93 -23.23
C GLY A 253 13.78 -1.66 -22.32
N VAL A 254 13.99 -1.22 -21.08
CA VAL A 254 12.89 -0.89 -20.14
C VAL A 254 12.38 0.52 -20.44
N LYS A 255 11.46 0.66 -21.40
CA LYS A 255 10.99 1.96 -21.91
C LYS A 255 9.63 2.41 -21.39
N SER A 256 8.91 1.53 -20.70
CA SER A 256 7.60 1.85 -20.13
C SER A 256 7.33 1.00 -18.89
N THR A 257 6.25 1.31 -18.19
CA THR A 257 5.76 0.50 -17.06
C THR A 257 5.42 -0.93 -17.47
N ALA A 258 5.12 -1.21 -18.75
CA ALA A 258 4.86 -2.56 -19.24
C ALA A 258 6.10 -3.46 -19.13
N GLN A 259 7.29 -2.97 -19.53
CA GLN A 259 8.52 -3.75 -19.40
C GLN A 259 8.94 -3.95 -17.94
N ILE A 260 8.62 -2.99 -17.06
CA ILE A 260 8.84 -3.15 -15.62
C ILE A 260 7.97 -4.30 -15.08
N MET A 261 6.70 -4.37 -15.48
CA MET A 261 5.83 -5.47 -15.08
C MET A 261 6.24 -6.80 -15.70
N GLU A 262 6.74 -6.81 -16.94
CA GLU A 262 7.26 -8.03 -17.56
C GLU A 262 8.48 -8.55 -16.81
N MET A 263 9.40 -7.67 -16.41
CA MET A 263 10.51 -8.03 -15.54
C MET A 263 10.04 -8.64 -14.21
N ALA A 264 9.00 -8.09 -13.59
CA ALA A 264 8.44 -8.68 -12.36
C ALA A 264 7.82 -10.08 -12.59
N ARG A 265 7.25 -10.33 -13.77
CA ARG A 265 6.76 -11.65 -14.20
C ARG A 265 7.90 -12.63 -14.42
N ASP A 266 8.94 -12.22 -15.14
CA ASP A 266 10.11 -13.05 -15.47
C ASP A 266 10.93 -13.41 -14.23
N LEU A 267 10.96 -12.53 -13.24
CA LEU A 267 11.49 -12.80 -11.90
C LEU A 267 10.62 -13.79 -11.10
N SER A 268 9.54 -14.33 -11.68
CA SER A 268 8.62 -15.28 -11.07
C SER A 268 8.02 -14.78 -9.75
N ARG A 269 7.82 -13.46 -9.64
CA ARG A 269 7.26 -12.88 -8.42
C ARG A 269 5.79 -13.24 -8.30
N SER A 270 5.36 -13.53 -7.07
CA SER A 270 3.95 -13.78 -6.76
C SER A 270 3.10 -12.63 -7.28
N ARG A 271 2.14 -12.94 -8.16
CA ARG A 271 1.23 -11.97 -8.82
C ARG A 271 1.93 -10.87 -9.65
N SER A 272 3.19 -11.06 -10.02
CA SER A 272 4.02 -10.04 -10.68
C SER A 272 4.25 -8.80 -9.81
N ASP A 273 4.24 -8.97 -8.49
CA ASP A 273 4.36 -7.86 -7.57
C ASP A 273 5.77 -7.23 -7.60
N LEU A 274 5.84 -5.94 -7.89
CA LEU A 274 7.05 -5.13 -7.71
C LEU A 274 6.90 -4.28 -6.44
N TYR A 275 7.58 -4.68 -5.36
CA TYR A 275 7.49 -4.02 -4.05
C TYR A 275 8.44 -2.82 -3.94
N GLU A 276 9.45 -2.78 -4.79
CA GLU A 276 10.42 -1.71 -4.95
C GLU A 276 9.87 -0.58 -5.82
N ILE A 277 10.30 0.64 -5.56
CA ILE A 277 10.03 1.78 -6.43
C ILE A 277 11.03 1.72 -7.59
N ALA A 278 10.52 1.52 -8.80
CA ALA A 278 11.33 1.56 -10.01
C ALA A 278 11.64 3.01 -10.40
N VAL A 279 12.92 3.33 -10.56
CA VAL A 279 13.41 4.65 -10.96
C VAL A 279 14.23 4.50 -12.25
N TRP A 280 13.89 5.29 -13.26
CA TRP A 280 14.68 5.35 -14.49
C TRP A 280 15.99 6.10 -14.25
N ARG A 281 17.11 5.46 -14.60
CA ARG A 281 18.46 6.04 -14.63
C ARG A 281 18.88 6.41 -16.05
#